data_AF-M9LQ55-F1
#
_entry.id   AF-M9LQ55-F1
#
_cell.length_a   1.000
_cell.length_b   1.000
_cell.length_c   1.000
_cell.angle_alpha   90.00
_cell.angle_beta   90.00
_cell.angle_gamma   90.00
#
_symmetry.space_group_name_H-M   'P 1'
#
loop_
_entity.id
_entity.type
_entity.pdbx_description
1 polymer ?
#
loop_
_entity_poly.entity_id
_entity_poly.type
_entity_poly.pdbx_seq_one_letter_code
_entity_poly.pdbx_strand_id
1 'polypeptide(L)'
;MGPTVSDVADYFLDKFKREGCTVTHLKLQKMCYYAQAYYLAEYGEEMFSSTFEAWKHGPVSRALYSRFRKARHRPLPFPSSVNMNVFTSCMLGVMDVVWNKFWDKDPNWLKKQTHMEIPWRQARGTTPYGESCSEIIDTNVMQDYYKGLIGMKERKPLKPLFKLSQIKQAAKRIDLSSRGTDEEYFDEIQAELEEFRVLRERAAGAWERENE
;
A
#
# COMPACT_ATOMS: atom_id res chain seq x y z
N MET A 1 23.45 10.81 12.11
CA MET A 1 22.29 10.09 12.70
C MET A 1 21.14 10.30 11.73
N GLY A 2 20.53 9.21 11.23
CA GLY A 2 19.40 9.29 10.29
C GLY A 2 18.11 9.75 10.96
N PRO A 3 17.03 9.99 10.20
CA PRO A 3 15.77 10.43 10.77
C PRO A 3 15.11 9.31 11.59
N THR A 4 14.26 9.70 12.53
CA THR A 4 13.32 8.81 13.21
C THR A 4 11.96 8.84 12.51
N VAL A 5 11.08 7.88 12.84
CA VAL A 5 9.67 7.92 12.41
C VAL A 5 8.97 9.21 12.87
N SER A 6 9.42 9.80 13.98
CA SER A 6 8.88 11.07 14.48
C SER A 6 9.32 12.26 13.62
N ASP A 7 10.56 12.27 13.12
CA ASP A 7 11.04 13.32 12.23
C ASP A 7 10.26 13.29 10.90
N VAL A 8 10.07 12.09 10.33
CA VAL A 8 9.27 11.90 9.10
C VAL A 8 7.81 12.32 9.31
N ALA A 9 7.23 11.98 10.47
CA ALA A 9 5.89 12.41 10.82
C ALA A 9 5.77 13.94 10.93
N ASP A 10 6.75 14.60 11.54
CA ASP A 10 6.77 16.06 11.66
C ASP A 10 6.96 16.75 10.31
N TYR A 11 7.77 16.18 9.41
CA TYR A 11 7.87 16.63 8.02
C TYR A 11 6.51 16.62 7.32
N PHE A 12 5.77 15.50 7.39
CA PHE A 12 4.44 15.42 6.76
C PHE A 12 3.40 16.33 7.43
N LEU A 13 3.44 16.46 8.75
CA LEU A 13 2.56 17.39 9.48
C LEU A 13 2.80 18.84 9.05
N ASP A 14 4.05 19.24 8.85
CA ASP A 14 4.38 20.58 8.35
C ASP A 14 3.91 20.79 6.91
N LYS A 15 4.00 19.79 6.02
CA LYS A 15 3.38 19.88 4.69
C LYS A 15 1.86 20.02 4.75
N PHE A 16 1.17 19.25 5.60
CA PHE A 16 -0.29 19.41 5.78
C PHE A 16 -0.66 20.81 6.30
N LYS A 17 0.14 21.35 7.23
CA LYS A 17 -0.01 22.72 7.73
C LYS A 17 0.10 23.75 6.60
N ARG A 18 1.08 23.59 5.70
CA ARG A 18 1.28 24.49 4.54
C ARG A 18 0.12 24.43 3.55
N GLU A 19 -0.49 23.26 3.37
CA GLU A 19 -1.72 23.10 2.57
C GLU A 19 -3.01 23.51 3.31
N GLY A 20 -2.92 24.03 4.54
CA GLY A 20 -4.09 24.40 5.34
C GLY A 20 -4.99 23.22 5.73
N CYS A 21 -4.47 21.99 5.67
CA CYS A 21 -5.22 20.76 5.89
C CYS A 21 -4.95 20.19 7.29
N THR A 22 -6.00 19.77 7.98
CA THR A 22 -5.85 18.97 9.21
C THR A 22 -5.63 17.50 8.87
N VAL A 23 -4.91 16.78 9.73
CA VAL A 23 -4.63 15.36 9.53
C VAL A 23 -4.87 14.59 10.82
N THR A 24 -5.44 13.40 10.70
CA THR A 24 -5.64 12.48 11.83
C THR A 24 -4.49 11.48 11.92
N HIS A 25 -4.36 10.85 13.08
CA HIS A 25 -3.36 9.82 13.31
C HIS A 25 -3.39 8.69 12.28
N LEU A 26 -4.59 8.30 11.83
CA LEU A 26 -4.77 7.22 10.85
C LEU A 26 -4.10 7.54 9.50
N LYS A 27 -4.20 8.80 9.04
CA LYS A 27 -3.58 9.21 7.77
C LYS A 27 -2.08 9.37 7.92
N LEU A 28 -1.62 9.99 9.02
CA LEU A 28 -0.20 10.18 9.27
C LEU A 28 0.59 8.87 9.38
N GLN A 29 0.01 7.84 10.02
CA GLN A 29 0.61 6.49 10.06
C GLN A 29 0.87 5.94 8.66
N LYS A 30 -0.10 6.09 7.76
CA LYS A 30 0.02 5.60 6.38
C LYS A 30 1.05 6.40 5.58
N MET A 31 1.13 7.71 5.78
CA MET A 31 2.17 8.55 5.14
C MET A 31 3.58 8.07 5.55
N CYS A 32 3.80 7.80 6.84
CA CYS A 32 5.10 7.31 7.33
C CYS A 32 5.40 5.89 6.85
N TYR A 33 4.40 5.00 6.83
CA TYR A 33 4.53 3.66 6.26
C TYR A 33 4.94 3.70 4.78
N TYR A 34 4.25 4.50 3.97
CA TYR A 34 4.60 4.65 2.56
C TYR A 34 6.00 5.27 2.37
N ALA A 35 6.41 6.23 3.21
CA ALA A 35 7.78 6.76 3.16
C ALA A 35 8.84 5.68 3.38
N GLN A 36 8.67 4.82 4.39
CA GLN A 36 9.54 3.67 4.63
C GLN A 36 9.52 2.71 3.45
N ALA A 37 8.33 2.33 2.99
CA ALA A 37 8.15 1.30 1.97
C ALA A 37 8.74 1.69 0.61
N TYR A 38 8.51 2.93 0.16
CA TYR A 38 9.08 3.43 -1.10
C TYR A 38 10.59 3.61 -1.00
N TYR A 39 11.11 4.11 0.12
CA TYR A 39 12.54 4.29 0.29
C TYR A 39 13.29 2.96 0.33
N LEU A 40 12.75 2.00 1.06
CA LEU A 40 13.26 0.64 1.15
C LEU A 40 13.27 -0.06 -0.22
N ALA A 41 12.25 0.19 -1.02
CA ALA A 41 12.18 -0.35 -2.37
C ALA A 41 13.22 0.27 -3.31
N GLU A 42 13.37 1.60 -3.26
CA GLU A 42 14.27 2.36 -4.13
C GLU A 42 15.75 2.13 -3.78
N TYR A 43 16.09 2.22 -2.49
CA TYR A 43 17.49 2.28 -2.03
C TYR A 43 17.99 1.01 -1.39
N GLY A 44 17.13 0.03 -1.13
CA GLY A 44 17.57 -1.23 -0.55
C GLY A 44 17.64 -1.24 0.99
N GLU A 45 17.49 -0.09 1.64
CA GLU A 45 17.70 0.10 3.08
C GLU A 45 16.55 0.88 3.75
N GLU A 46 16.44 0.78 5.08
CA GLU A 46 15.40 1.47 5.85
C GLU A 46 15.63 2.99 5.92
N MET A 47 14.57 3.80 5.70
CA MET A 47 14.66 5.27 5.85
C MET A 47 14.89 5.66 7.31
N PHE A 48 14.21 4.96 8.22
CA PHE A 48 14.30 5.13 9.66
C PHE A 48 14.08 3.79 10.36
N SER A 49 14.65 3.65 11.56
CA SER A 49 14.46 2.44 12.37
C SER A 49 13.10 2.47 13.08
N SER A 50 12.11 1.80 12.50
CA SER A 50 10.80 1.55 13.12
C SER A 50 10.13 0.35 12.45
N THR A 51 9.55 -0.53 13.25
CA THR A 51 8.66 -1.58 12.76
C THR A 51 7.25 -1.04 12.54
N PHE A 52 6.50 -1.70 11.65
CA PHE A 52 5.08 -1.47 11.44
C PHE A 52 4.31 -2.76 11.72
N GLU A 53 3.12 -2.63 12.29
CA GLU A 53 2.24 -3.75 12.63
C GLU A 53 0.94 -3.70 11.82
N ALA A 54 0.40 -4.87 11.51
CA ALA A 54 -0.76 -5.01 10.62
C ALA A 54 -2.12 -4.82 11.32
N TRP A 55 -2.29 -3.66 11.97
CA TRP A 55 -3.48 -3.33 12.74
C TRP A 55 -4.77 -3.30 11.90
N LYS A 56 -5.92 -3.36 12.59
CA LYS A 56 -7.28 -3.34 12.03
C LYS A 56 -7.55 -2.28 10.95
N HIS A 57 -6.86 -1.14 11.02
CA HIS A 57 -7.09 0.02 10.14
C HIS A 57 -5.93 0.33 9.19
N GLY A 58 -4.99 -0.61 9.06
CA GLY A 58 -3.78 -0.48 8.25
C GLY A 58 -2.49 -0.63 9.06
N PRO A 59 -1.34 -0.46 8.40
CA PRO A 59 -0.03 -0.51 9.04
C PRO A 59 0.14 0.60 10.08
N VAL A 60 0.69 0.27 11.25
CA VAL A 60 0.88 1.20 12.36
C VAL A 60 2.27 1.01 12.96
N SER A 61 3.05 2.10 13.05
CA SER A 61 4.21 2.14 13.94
C SER A 61 3.73 2.38 15.37
N ARG A 62 4.03 1.44 16.28
CA ARG A 62 3.70 1.57 17.72
C ARG A 62 4.36 2.79 18.37
N ALA A 63 5.59 3.11 17.97
CA ALA A 63 6.30 4.30 18.45
C ALA A 63 5.53 5.57 18.09
N LEU A 64 5.11 5.69 16.81
CA LEU A 64 4.33 6.82 16.33
C LEU A 64 2.89 6.83 16.90
N TYR A 65 2.30 5.66 17.16
CA TYR A 65 0.98 5.56 17.82
C TYR A 65 1.07 6.10 19.25
N SER A 66 2.09 5.71 19.99
CA SER A 66 2.28 6.12 21.38
C SER A 66 2.39 7.65 21.52
N ARG A 67 3.04 8.32 20.56
CA ARG A 67 3.15 9.79 20.50
C ARG A 67 1.78 10.47 20.39
N PHE A 68 0.87 9.95 19.58
CA PHE A 68 -0.36 10.63 19.19
C PHE A 68 -1.66 10.00 19.71
N ARG A 69 -1.60 8.87 20.45
CA ARG A 69 -2.77 8.11 20.91
C ARG A 69 -3.84 8.94 21.64
N LYS A 70 -3.42 9.99 22.35
CA LYS A 70 -4.32 10.89 23.09
C LYS A 70 -5.26 11.68 22.18
N ALA A 71 -4.88 11.92 20.93
CA ALA A 71 -5.71 12.63 19.95
C ALA A 71 -6.92 11.79 19.48
N ARG A 72 -6.88 10.46 19.60
CA ARG A 72 -7.92 9.54 19.10
C ARG A 72 -8.24 9.82 17.64
N HIS A 73 -9.46 10.29 17.34
CA HIS A 73 -9.92 10.64 15.99
C HIS A 73 -9.80 12.13 15.65
N ARG A 74 -9.27 12.95 16.58
CA ARG A 74 -9.14 14.39 16.39
C ARG A 74 -7.94 14.74 15.50
N PRO A 75 -7.96 15.92 14.85
CA PRO A 75 -6.78 16.51 14.23
C PRO A 75 -5.55 16.49 15.14
N LEU A 76 -4.39 16.21 14.55
CA LEU A 76 -3.11 16.26 15.25
C LEU A 76 -2.59 17.69 15.36
N PRO A 77 -1.86 18.01 16.45
CA PRO A 77 -1.15 19.28 16.54
C PRO A 77 -0.02 19.33 15.50
N PHE A 78 0.21 20.51 14.94
CA PHE A 78 1.35 20.73 14.06
C PHE A 78 2.63 20.99 14.85
N PRO A 79 3.80 20.56 14.35
CA PRO A 79 5.08 20.86 14.98
C PRO A 79 5.37 22.37 14.91
N SER A 80 6.11 22.86 15.90
CA SER A 80 6.63 24.24 15.90
C SER A 80 7.76 24.42 14.87
N SER A 81 8.57 23.38 14.68
CA SER A 81 9.70 23.36 13.75
C SER A 81 9.96 21.92 13.29
N VAL A 82 10.49 21.77 12.07
CA VAL A 82 10.98 20.49 11.54
C VAL A 82 12.49 20.56 11.44
N ASN A 83 13.18 19.54 11.95
CA ASN A 83 14.63 19.42 11.79
C ASN A 83 14.94 18.88 10.38
N MET A 84 15.27 19.76 9.44
CA MET A 84 15.57 19.35 8.07
C MET A 84 16.96 18.70 7.91
N ASN A 85 17.86 18.89 8.87
CA ASN A 85 19.26 18.44 8.77
C ASN A 85 19.44 16.92 8.92
N VAL A 86 18.39 16.19 9.33
CA VAL A 86 18.42 14.72 9.43
C VAL A 86 18.07 14.02 8.11
N PHE A 87 17.57 14.76 7.12
CA PHE A 87 17.15 14.18 5.84
C PHE A 87 18.19 14.40 4.75
N THR A 88 18.47 13.33 3.99
CA THR A 88 19.21 13.44 2.73
C THR A 88 18.28 13.90 1.60
N SER A 89 18.86 14.36 0.48
CA SER A 89 18.09 14.69 -0.72
C SER A 89 17.29 13.50 -1.26
N CYS A 90 17.85 12.29 -1.19
CA CYS A 90 17.17 11.04 -1.53
C CYS A 90 15.92 10.80 -0.67
N MET A 91 16.04 10.96 0.66
CA MET A 91 14.91 10.81 1.58
C MET A 91 13.81 11.85 1.29
N LEU A 92 14.20 13.11 1.07
CA LEU A 92 13.26 14.18 0.71
C LEU A 92 12.54 13.87 -0.60
N GLY A 93 13.25 13.40 -1.63
CA GLY A 93 12.66 13.01 -2.91
C GLY A 93 11.62 11.92 -2.77
N VAL A 94 11.89 10.88 -1.98
CA VAL A 94 10.89 9.82 -1.71
C VAL A 94 9.69 10.36 -0.94
N MET A 95 9.91 11.19 0.09
CA MET A 95 8.81 11.79 0.83
C MET A 95 7.95 12.72 -0.05
N ASP A 96 8.54 13.38 -1.04
CA ASP A 96 7.82 14.16 -2.05
C ASP A 96 6.99 13.29 -2.99
N VAL A 97 7.52 12.15 -3.44
CA VAL A 97 6.76 11.17 -4.23
C VAL A 97 5.56 10.64 -3.45
N VAL A 98 5.77 10.26 -2.18
CA VAL A 98 4.71 9.80 -1.28
C VAL A 98 3.67 10.89 -1.06
N TRP A 99 4.13 12.12 -0.81
CA TRP A 99 3.26 13.28 -0.68
C TRP A 99 2.36 13.42 -1.90
N ASN A 100 2.95 13.61 -3.08
CA ASN A 100 2.23 13.85 -4.33
C ASN A 100 1.22 12.73 -4.67
N LYS A 101 1.50 11.49 -4.23
CA LYS A 101 0.62 10.35 -4.48
C LYS A 101 -0.58 10.27 -3.52
N PHE A 102 -0.41 10.66 -2.26
CA PHE A 102 -1.35 10.29 -1.19
C PHE A 102 -1.92 11.46 -0.38
N TRP A 103 -1.36 12.68 -0.49
CA TRP A 103 -1.74 13.79 0.39
C TRP A 103 -3.22 14.19 0.26
N ASP A 104 -3.79 14.12 -0.93
CA ASP A 104 -5.19 14.47 -1.24
C ASP A 104 -6.16 13.30 -1.00
N LYS A 105 -5.65 12.10 -0.69
CA LYS A 105 -6.47 10.90 -0.59
C LYS A 105 -7.24 10.83 0.73
N ASP A 106 -8.47 10.34 0.64
CA ASP A 106 -9.34 10.10 1.78
C ASP A 106 -8.75 9.01 2.72
N PRO A 107 -8.85 9.15 4.06
CA PRO A 107 -8.35 8.14 4.99
C PRO A 107 -8.93 6.73 4.82
N ASN A 108 -10.21 6.60 4.40
CA ASN A 108 -10.82 5.31 4.09
C ASN A 108 -10.31 4.76 2.77
N TRP A 109 -10.03 5.61 1.78
CA TRP A 109 -9.33 5.17 0.56
C TRP A 109 -7.96 4.57 0.91
N LEU A 110 -7.16 5.28 1.72
CA LEU A 110 -5.85 4.77 2.16
C LEU A 110 -5.98 3.49 2.99
N LYS A 111 -7.05 3.36 3.80
CA LYS A 111 -7.37 2.11 4.51
C LYS A 111 -7.62 0.98 3.51
N LYS A 112 -8.52 1.18 2.55
CA LYS A 112 -8.84 0.18 1.53
C LYS A 112 -7.59 -0.23 0.74
N GLN A 113 -6.76 0.73 0.34
CA GLN A 113 -5.50 0.43 -0.37
C GLN A 113 -4.58 -0.45 0.46
N THR A 114 -4.22 -0.02 1.67
CA THR A 114 -3.32 -0.81 2.54
C THR A 114 -3.86 -2.21 2.84
N HIS A 115 -5.18 -2.39 2.91
CA HIS A 115 -5.79 -3.72 3.09
C HIS A 115 -5.66 -4.65 1.87
N MET A 116 -5.41 -4.10 0.68
CA MET A 116 -5.19 -4.85 -0.56
C MET A 116 -3.71 -5.16 -0.81
N GLU A 117 -2.79 -4.55 -0.05
CA GLU A 117 -1.36 -4.70 -0.23
C GLU A 117 -0.85 -5.98 0.45
N ILE A 118 0.07 -6.68 -0.22
CA ILE A 118 0.62 -7.97 0.25
C ILE A 118 1.26 -7.87 1.64
N PRO A 119 2.10 -6.86 1.97
CA PRO A 119 2.79 -6.82 3.25
C PRO A 119 1.82 -6.80 4.45
N TRP A 120 0.74 -6.02 4.35
CA TRP A 120 -0.27 -5.96 5.42
C TRP A 120 -1.10 -7.25 5.50
N ARG A 121 -1.52 -7.81 4.36
CA ARG A 121 -2.33 -9.05 4.35
C ARG A 121 -1.54 -10.25 4.86
N GLN A 122 -0.30 -10.40 4.42
CA GLN A 122 0.55 -11.50 4.82
C GLN A 122 0.82 -11.47 6.32
N ALA A 123 1.14 -10.29 6.88
CA ALA A 123 1.32 -10.13 8.33
C ALA A 123 0.06 -10.49 9.13
N ARG A 124 -1.15 -10.26 8.59
CA ARG A 124 -2.39 -10.66 9.27
C ARG A 124 -2.68 -12.16 9.21
N GLY A 125 -2.15 -12.87 8.22
CA GLY A 125 -2.41 -14.29 8.01
C GLY A 125 -3.91 -14.60 8.00
N THR A 126 -4.35 -15.44 8.93
CA THR A 126 -5.75 -15.88 9.08
C THR A 126 -6.59 -14.93 9.95
N THR A 127 -6.03 -13.82 10.46
CA THR A 127 -6.76 -12.91 11.34
C THR A 127 -7.94 -12.26 10.59
N PRO A 128 -9.19 -12.45 11.06
CA PRO A 128 -10.38 -11.95 10.35
C PRO A 128 -10.37 -10.43 10.13
N TYR A 129 -11.09 -9.99 9.10
CA TYR A 129 -11.28 -8.57 8.85
C TYR A 129 -12.02 -7.91 10.02
N GLY A 130 -11.50 -6.78 10.51
CA GLY A 130 -12.12 -6.05 11.62
C GLY A 130 -11.61 -6.47 13.01
N GLU A 131 -10.86 -7.57 13.11
CA GLU A 131 -10.23 -8.00 14.36
C GLU A 131 -8.88 -7.31 14.61
N SER A 132 -8.52 -7.18 15.88
CA SER A 132 -7.21 -6.67 16.28
C SER A 132 -6.10 -7.63 15.83
N CYS A 133 -5.03 -7.07 15.30
CA CYS A 133 -3.81 -7.79 14.94
C CYS A 133 -2.64 -6.87 15.27
N SER A 134 -1.56 -7.43 15.79
CA SER A 134 -0.33 -6.69 16.07
C SER A 134 0.91 -7.42 15.56
N GLU A 135 0.72 -8.29 14.58
CA GLU A 135 1.82 -8.94 13.88
C GLU A 135 2.65 -7.92 13.13
N ILE A 136 3.97 -8.10 13.19
CA ILE A 136 4.94 -7.22 12.54
C ILE A 136 4.89 -7.48 11.04
N ILE A 137 4.85 -6.40 10.25
CA ILE A 137 4.99 -6.45 8.81
C ILE A 137 6.48 -6.68 8.50
N ASP A 138 6.77 -7.79 7.85
CA ASP A 138 8.12 -8.15 7.45
C ASP A 138 8.69 -7.11 6.46
N THR A 139 9.85 -6.56 6.80
CA THR A 139 10.56 -5.54 6.02
C THR A 139 10.93 -6.06 4.62
N ASN A 140 11.33 -7.32 4.47
CA ASN A 140 11.67 -7.91 3.16
C ASN A 140 10.42 -8.03 2.27
N VAL A 141 9.30 -8.48 2.85
CA VAL A 141 8.02 -8.56 2.12
C VAL A 141 7.56 -7.17 1.68
N MET A 142 7.72 -6.17 2.55
CA MET A 142 7.48 -4.77 2.21
C MET A 142 8.37 -4.33 1.04
N GLN A 143 9.67 -4.57 1.15
CA GLN A 143 10.64 -4.20 0.11
C GLN A 143 10.29 -4.80 -1.24
N ASP A 144 10.10 -6.12 -1.31
CA ASP A 144 9.87 -6.85 -2.56
C ASP A 144 8.57 -6.41 -3.23
N TYR A 145 7.50 -6.21 -2.45
CA TYR A 145 6.23 -5.74 -2.96
C TYR A 145 6.36 -4.36 -3.61
N TYR A 146 7.00 -3.40 -2.93
CA TYR A 146 7.14 -2.04 -3.45
C TYR A 146 8.19 -1.93 -4.56
N LYS A 147 9.25 -2.74 -4.56
CA LYS A 147 10.17 -2.88 -5.70
C LYS A 147 9.41 -3.34 -6.95
N GLY A 148 8.53 -4.33 -6.81
CA GLY A 148 7.66 -4.78 -7.89
C GLY A 148 6.78 -3.66 -8.46
N LEU A 149 6.21 -2.80 -7.59
CA LEU A 149 5.39 -1.67 -8.02
C LEU A 149 6.19 -0.59 -8.76
N ILE A 150 7.41 -0.29 -8.34
CA ILE A 150 8.29 0.67 -9.00
C ILE A 150 8.73 0.12 -10.36
N GLY A 151 9.24 -1.12 -10.40
CA GLY A 151 9.67 -1.77 -11.64
C GLY A 151 8.54 -2.00 -12.65
N MET A 152 7.29 -2.14 -12.22
CA MET A 152 6.13 -2.20 -13.13
C MET A 152 5.87 -0.89 -13.89
N LYS A 153 6.22 0.27 -13.33
CA LYS A 153 6.07 1.57 -14.02
C LYS A 153 7.11 1.77 -15.12
N GLU A 154 8.26 1.13 -15.01
CA GLU A 154 9.33 1.19 -16.03
C GLU A 154 9.08 0.23 -17.20
N ARG A 155 8.23 -0.79 -17.00
CA ARG A 155 7.77 -1.65 -18.10
C ARG A 155 6.91 -0.83 -19.04
N LYS A 156 7.28 -0.80 -20.33
CA LYS A 156 6.42 -0.25 -21.40
C LYS A 156 5.01 -0.83 -21.21
N PRO A 157 3.95 0.00 -21.22
CA PRO A 157 2.59 -0.52 -21.08
C PRO A 157 2.39 -1.62 -22.12
N LEU A 158 1.84 -2.75 -21.67
CA LEU A 158 1.51 -3.85 -22.58
C LEU A 158 0.70 -3.25 -23.73
N LYS A 159 1.14 -3.50 -24.97
CA LYS A 159 0.37 -3.09 -26.13
C LYS A 159 -1.02 -3.72 -25.99
N PRO A 160 -2.10 -2.94 -26.05
CA PRO A 160 -3.44 -3.50 -25.97
C PRO A 160 -3.59 -4.60 -27.02
N LEU A 161 -4.02 -5.80 -26.60
CA LEU A 161 -4.29 -6.92 -27.51
C LEU A 161 -5.34 -6.53 -28.56
N PHE A 162 -6.24 -5.60 -28.21
CA PHE A 162 -7.30 -5.08 -29.07
C PHE A 162 -7.35 -3.55 -29.03
N LYS A 163 -7.74 -2.94 -30.15
CA LYS A 163 -8.02 -1.50 -30.21
C LYS A 163 -9.28 -1.18 -29.41
N LEU A 164 -9.31 0.00 -28.78
CA LEU A 164 -10.48 0.52 -28.05
C LEU A 164 -11.78 0.49 -28.87
N SER A 165 -11.70 0.69 -30.18
CA SER A 165 -12.85 0.59 -31.07
C SER A 165 -13.41 -0.83 -31.17
N GLN A 166 -12.53 -1.84 -31.24
CA GLN A 166 -12.91 -3.25 -31.27
C GLN A 166 -13.56 -3.65 -29.94
N ILE A 167 -13.00 -3.21 -28.81
CA ILE A 167 -13.58 -3.45 -27.48
C ILE A 167 -14.98 -2.83 -27.37
N LYS A 168 -15.14 -1.57 -27.78
CA LYS A 168 -16.44 -0.88 -27.76
C LYS A 168 -17.47 -1.53 -28.68
N GLN A 169 -17.04 -2.06 -29.83
CA GLN A 169 -17.92 -2.74 -30.78
C GLN A 169 -18.35 -4.12 -30.26
N ALA A 170 -17.44 -4.86 -29.62
CA ALA A 170 -17.75 -6.11 -28.94
C ALA A 170 -18.72 -5.87 -27.78
N ALA A 171 -18.46 -4.88 -26.93
CA ALA A 171 -19.31 -4.53 -25.78
C ALA A 171 -20.77 -4.21 -26.16
N LYS A 172 -21.00 -3.61 -27.34
CA LYS A 172 -22.35 -3.34 -27.87
C LYS A 172 -23.12 -4.59 -28.28
N ARG A 173 -22.42 -5.70 -28.51
CA ARG A 173 -22.99 -6.99 -28.91
C ARG A 173 -23.07 -7.98 -27.74
N ILE A 174 -22.58 -7.60 -26.57
CA ILE A 174 -22.71 -8.41 -25.36
C ILE A 174 -24.18 -8.35 -24.97
N ASP A 175 -24.82 -9.51 -25.04
CA ASP A 175 -26.11 -9.71 -24.41
C ASP A 175 -25.90 -9.77 -22.90
N LEU A 176 -26.39 -8.76 -22.18
CA LEU A 176 -26.26 -8.67 -20.73
C LEU A 176 -27.37 -9.45 -20.02
N SER A 177 -28.36 -9.98 -20.74
CA SER A 177 -29.44 -10.76 -20.16
C SER A 177 -29.00 -12.14 -19.67
N SER A 178 -27.87 -12.65 -20.18
CA SER A 178 -27.24 -13.91 -19.77
C SER A 178 -26.25 -13.76 -18.61
N ARG A 179 -26.00 -12.54 -18.12
CA ARG A 179 -25.00 -12.24 -17.08
C ARG A 179 -25.35 -12.82 -15.69
N GLY A 180 -26.59 -13.26 -15.48
CA GLY A 180 -27.07 -13.67 -14.17
C GLY A 180 -27.14 -12.51 -13.17
N THR A 181 -27.42 -12.84 -11.91
CA THR A 181 -27.32 -11.90 -10.79
C THR A 181 -25.86 -11.59 -10.45
N ASP A 182 -25.61 -10.49 -9.74
CA ASP A 182 -24.25 -10.14 -9.32
C ASP A 182 -23.64 -11.20 -8.36
N GLU A 183 -24.48 -11.95 -7.63
CA GLU A 183 -24.04 -13.10 -6.81
C GLU A 183 -23.58 -14.28 -7.69
N GLU A 184 -24.39 -14.68 -8.68
CA GLU A 184 -24.02 -15.74 -9.62
C GLU A 184 -22.73 -15.40 -10.39
N TYR A 185 -22.60 -14.15 -10.83
CA TYR A 185 -21.38 -13.65 -11.47
C TYR A 185 -20.17 -13.71 -10.52
N PHE A 186 -20.36 -13.40 -9.23
CA PHE A 186 -19.28 -13.45 -8.26
C PHE A 186 -18.82 -14.89 -8.00
N ASP A 187 -19.74 -15.84 -7.87
CA ASP A 187 -19.45 -17.26 -7.67
C ASP A 187 -18.71 -17.85 -8.88
N GLU A 188 -19.12 -17.50 -10.09
CA GLU A 188 -18.46 -17.96 -11.32
C GLU A 188 -17.03 -17.42 -11.44
N ILE A 189 -16.82 -16.13 -11.11
CA ILE A 189 -15.47 -15.54 -11.01
C ILE A 189 -14.62 -16.26 -9.96
N GLN A 190 -15.19 -16.62 -8.81
CA GLN A 190 -14.43 -17.36 -7.78
C GLN A 190 -14.04 -18.77 -8.27
N ALA A 191 -14.93 -19.46 -8.98
CA ALA A 191 -14.65 -20.76 -9.56
C ALA A 191 -13.52 -20.67 -10.60
N GLU A 192 -13.58 -19.71 -11.52
CA GLU A 192 -12.50 -19.49 -12.50
C GLU A 192 -11.16 -19.17 -11.82
N LEU A 193 -11.16 -18.32 -10.79
CA LEU A 193 -9.95 -17.96 -10.05
C LEU A 193 -9.32 -19.17 -9.36
N GLU A 194 -10.14 -20.07 -8.82
CA GLU A 194 -9.67 -21.31 -8.20
C GLU A 194 -9.12 -22.30 -9.24
N GLU A 195 -9.78 -22.44 -10.40
CA GLU A 195 -9.24 -23.23 -11.51
C GLU A 195 -7.88 -22.69 -11.99
N PHE A 196 -7.76 -21.37 -12.14
CA PHE A 196 -6.50 -20.73 -12.50
C PHE A 196 -5.41 -20.96 -11.45
N ARG A 197 -5.78 -20.92 -10.16
CA ARG A 197 -4.86 -21.24 -9.07
C ARG A 197 -4.33 -22.67 -9.21
N VAL A 198 -5.22 -23.64 -9.39
CA VAL A 198 -4.87 -25.06 -9.57
C VAL A 198 -3.96 -25.25 -10.79
N LEU A 199 -4.29 -24.63 -11.92
CA LEU A 199 -3.47 -24.69 -13.14
C LEU A 199 -2.08 -24.11 -12.91
N ARG A 200 -1.99 -23.00 -12.16
CA ARG A 200 -0.73 -22.35 -11.85
C ARG A 200 0.14 -23.17 -10.91
N GLU A 201 -0.46 -23.82 -9.91
CA GLU A 201 0.23 -24.78 -9.02
C GLU A 201 0.74 -25.99 -9.81
N ARG A 202 -0.05 -26.52 -10.75
CA ARG A 202 0.38 -27.62 -11.64
C ARG A 202 1.52 -27.21 -12.56
N ALA A 203 1.45 -26.03 -13.16
CA ALA A 203 2.49 -25.49 -14.01
C ALA A 203 3.80 -25.27 -13.24
N ALA A 204 3.73 -24.75 -12.01
CA ALA A 204 4.89 -24.60 -11.14
C ALA A 204 5.54 -25.95 -10.82
N GLY A 205 4.75 -26.95 -10.41
CA GLY A 205 5.28 -28.28 -10.13
C GLY A 205 5.81 -29.02 -11.37
N ALA A 206 5.26 -28.76 -12.56
CA ALA A 206 5.81 -29.29 -13.81
C ALA A 206 7.17 -28.65 -14.14
N TRP A 207 7.30 -27.34 -13.89
CA TRP A 207 8.53 -26.60 -14.10
C TRP A 207 9.65 -27.01 -13.13
N GLU A 208 9.32 -27.35 -11.89
CA GLU A 208 10.27 -27.90 -10.92
C GLU A 208 10.79 -29.29 -11.34
N ARG A 209 9.92 -30.16 -11.86
CA ARG A 209 10.29 -31.51 -12.34
C ARG A 209 11.12 -31.52 -13.62
N GLU A 210 11.00 -30.49 -14.47
CA GLU A 210 11.82 -30.36 -15.70
C GLU A 210 13.22 -29.76 -15.44
N ASN A 211 13.43 -29.15 -14.27
CA ASN A 211 14.69 -28.50 -13.91
C ASN A 211 15.48 -29.24 -12.80
N GLU A 212 15.07 -30.46 -12.45
CA GLU A 212 15.84 -31.47 -11.70
C GLU A 212 16.53 -32.46 -12.66
#